data_AF-A0A9D9L643-F1
#
_entry.id   AF-A0A9D9L643-F1
#
_cell.length_a   1.000
_cell.length_b   1.000
_cell.length_c   1.000
_cell.angle_alpha   90.00
_cell.angle_beta   90.00
_cell.angle_gamma   90.00
#
_symmetry.space_group_name_H-M   'P 1'
#
loop_
_entity.id
_entity.type
_entity.pdbx_description
1 polymer ?
#
loop_
_entity_poly.entity_id
_entity_poly.type
_entity_poly.pdbx_seq_one_letter_code
_entity_poly.pdbx_strand_id
1 'polypeptide(L)' 'MKHQVHRKTVTDKIHKQRVQSVAGTMAIEGLTLSEASRRNLDRYASGQANFQQLMADLRTKYKRIE' A
#
# COMPACT_ATOMS: atom_id res chain seq x y z
N MET A 1 -4.80 27.19 -12.77
CA MET A 1 -5.13 26.22 -11.70
C MET A 1 -5.56 24.83 -12.18
N LYS A 2 -5.72 24.56 -13.49
CA LYS A 2 -6.26 23.28 -14.00
C LYS A 2 -5.28 22.09 -13.97
N HIS A 3 -3.97 22.32 -13.85
CA HIS A 3 -2.95 21.27 -13.86
C HIS A 3 -2.89 20.41 -12.59
N GLN A 4 -3.26 20.94 -11.42
CA GLN A 4 -3.20 20.17 -10.16
C GLN A 4 -4.34 19.14 -10.05
N VAL A 5 -5.52 19.45 -10.59
CA VAL A 5 -6.69 18.56 -10.49
C VAL A 5 -6.48 17.29 -11.31
N HIS A 6 -6.09 17.42 -12.58
CA HIS A 6 -5.81 16.27 -13.44
C HIS A 6 -4.67 15.38 -12.92
N ARG A 7 -3.61 16.00 -12.38
CA ARG A 7 -2.46 15.26 -11.86
C ARG A 7 -2.83 14.48 -10.58
N LYS A 8 -3.62 15.06 -9.68
CA LYS A 8 -4.19 14.35 -8.51
C LYS A 8 -5.08 13.18 -8.93
N THR A 9 -6.00 13.37 -9.88
CA THR A 9 -6.93 12.32 -10.32
C THR A 9 -6.21 11.12 -10.97
N VAL A 10 -5.15 11.36 -11.76
CA VAL A 10 -4.34 10.26 -12.33
C VAL A 10 -3.58 9.52 -11.24
N THR A 11 -3.01 10.23 -10.26
CA THR A 11 -2.33 9.62 -9.12
C THR A 11 -3.27 8.77 -8.26
N ASP A 12 -4.50 9.25 -7.99
CA ASP A 12 -5.50 8.51 -7.22
C ASP A 12 -5.98 7.24 -7.95
N LYS A 13 -6.16 7.33 -9.27
CA LYS A 13 -6.53 6.17 -10.10
C LYS A 13 -5.43 5.10 -10.08
N ILE A 14 -4.16 5.51 -10.23
CA ILE A 14 -3.01 4.60 -10.19
C ILE A 14 -2.86 3.96 -8.81
N HIS A 15 -2.99 4.76 -7.74
CA HIS A 15 -2.97 4.27 -6.36
C HIS A 15 -4.03 3.17 -6.15
N LYS A 16 -5.29 3.47 -6.50
CA LYS A 16 -6.40 2.51 -6.37
C LYS A 16 -6.16 1.23 -7.15
N GLN A 17 -5.68 1.35 -8.39
CA GLN A 17 -5.39 0.19 -9.23
C GLN A 17 -4.32 -0.71 -8.62
N ARG A 18 -3.22 -0.15 -8.10
CA ARG A 18 -2.16 -0.92 -7.43
C ARG A 18 -2.67 -1.66 -6.20
N VAL A 19 -3.48 -1.01 -5.36
CA VAL A 19 -4.07 -1.65 -4.17
C VAL A 19 -5.01 -2.78 -4.57
N GLN A 20 -5.85 -2.56 -5.60
CA GLN A 20 -6.80 -3.56 -6.09
C GLN A 20 -6.11 -4.77 -6.72
N SER A 21 -5.03 -4.58 -7.49
CA SER A 21 -4.28 -5.69 -8.09
C SER A 21 -3.77 -6.65 -7.02
N VAL A 22 -3.12 -6.15 -5.97
CA VAL A 22 -2.63 -7.00 -4.87
C VAL A 22 -3.78 -7.65 -4.10
N ALA A 23 -4.86 -6.91 -3.84
CA ALA A 23 -6.06 -7.46 -3.20
C ALA A 23 -6.65 -8.63 -3.99
N GLY A 24 -6.76 -8.46 -5.31
CA GLY A 24 -7.33 -9.43 -6.22
C GLY A 24 -6.49 -10.71 -6.27
N THR A 25 -5.17 -10.59 -6.38
CA THR A 25 -4.27 -11.75 -6.34
C THR A 25 -4.41 -12.52 -5.03
N MET A 26 -4.43 -11.83 -3.88
CA MET A 26 -4.63 -12.51 -2.60
C MET A 26 -5.98 -13.22 -2.52
N ALA A 27 -7.06 -12.58 -3.00
CA ALA A 27 -8.37 -13.21 -3.02
C ALA A 27 -8.43 -14.46 -3.91
N ILE A 28 -7.74 -14.46 -5.06
CA ILE A 28 -7.61 -15.64 -5.94
C ILE A 28 -6.91 -16.79 -5.21
N GLU A 29 -5.93 -16.49 -4.36
CA GLU A 29 -5.23 -17.47 -3.51
C GLU A 29 -6.03 -17.88 -2.26
N GLY A 30 -7.26 -17.37 -2.07
CA GLY A 30 -8.05 -17.63 -0.86
C GLY A 30 -7.56 -16.89 0.38
N LEU A 31 -6.70 -15.88 0.19
CA LEU A 31 -6.13 -15.05 1.25
C LEU A 31 -6.89 -13.73 1.39
N THR A 32 -6.96 -13.23 2.62
CA THR A 32 -7.50 -11.90 2.91
C THR A 32 -6.43 -11.02 3.55
N LEU A 33 -6.33 -9.77 3.13
CA LEU A 33 -5.43 -8.80 3.75
C LEU A 33 -5.93 -8.41 5.13
N SER A 34 -5.06 -8.52 6.14
CA SER A 34 -5.31 -7.89 7.44
C SER A 34 -5.41 -6.37 7.31
N GLU A 35 -6.05 -5.71 8.27
CA GLU A 35 -6.13 -4.24 8.29
C GLU A 35 -4.73 -3.58 8.29
N ALA A 36 -3.77 -4.16 9.01
CA ALA A 36 -2.39 -3.69 9.03
C ALA A 36 -1.71 -3.84 7.66
N SER A 37 -1.93 -4.98 6.98
CA SER A 37 -1.39 -5.22 5.64
C SER A 37 -2.00 -4.26 4.61
N ARG A 38 -3.31 -3.99 4.72
CA ARG A 38 -4.03 -3.01 3.89
C ARG A 38 -3.46 -1.60 4.06
N ARG A 39 -3.29 -1.13 5.31
CA ARG A 39 -2.69 0.19 5.58
C ARG A 39 -1.26 0.33 5.05
N ASN A 40 -0.43 -0.71 5.17
CA ASN A 40 0.93 -0.69 4.62
C ASN A 40 0.92 -0.62 3.08
N LEU A 41 0.03 -1.38 2.45
CA LEU A 41 -0.15 -1.35 1.00
C LEU A 41 -0.63 0.02 0.51
N ASP A 42 -1.55 0.66 1.24
CA ASP A 42 -2.05 2.00 0.88
C ASP A 42 -0.95 3.06 0.97
N ARG A 43 -0.14 3.04 2.03
CA ARG A 43 1.03 3.93 2.18
C ARG A 43 2.05 3.74 1.06
N TYR A 44 2.28 2.49 0.64
CA TYR A 44 3.18 2.19 -0.49
C TYR A 44 2.62 2.68 -1.82
N ALA A 45 1.36 2.33 -2.11
CA ALA A 45 0.72 2.63 -3.39
C ALA A 45 0.50 4.13 -3.60
N SER A 46 0.30 4.91 -2.53
CA SER A 46 0.18 6.37 -2.56
C SER A 46 1.52 7.10 -2.60
N GLY A 47 2.65 6.39 -2.40
CA GLY A 47 3.98 6.99 -2.28
C GLY A 47 4.26 7.65 -0.93
N GLN A 48 3.36 7.52 0.05
CA GLN A 48 3.56 8.04 1.41
C GLN A 48 4.69 7.32 2.15
N ALA A 49 4.94 6.04 1.84
CA ALA A 49 6.07 5.29 2.36
C ALA A 49 6.74 4.49 1.25
N ASN A 50 8.06 4.45 1.25
CA ASN A 50 8.81 3.57 0.37
C ASN A 50 8.97 2.17 0.97
N PHE A 51 9.44 1.23 0.15
CA PHE A 51 9.63 -0.16 0.56
C PHE A 51 10.58 -0.31 1.76
N GLN A 52 11.69 0.43 1.78
CA GLN A 52 12.67 0.34 2.87
C GLN A 52 12.09 0.80 4.21
N GLN A 53 11.31 1.88 4.21
CA GLN A 53 10.60 2.38 5.39
C GLN A 53 9.61 1.35 5.91
N LEU A 54 8.79 0.76 5.04
CA LEU A 54 7.84 -0.29 5.45
C LEU A 54 8.55 -1.53 5.99
N MET A 55 9.68 -1.93 5.39
CA MET A 55 10.46 -3.06 5.90
C MET A 55 11.11 -2.76 7.26
N ALA A 56 11.50 -1.52 7.54
CA ALA A 56 12.00 -1.12 8.85
C ALA A 56 10.88 -1.14 9.91
N ASP A 57 9.69 -0.61 9.58
CA ASP A 57 8.50 -0.66 10.44
C ASP A 57 8.14 -2.11 10.80
N LEU A 58 8.11 -3.00 9.80
CA LEU A 58 7.80 -4.42 9.99
C LEU A 58 8.85 -5.15 10.82
N ARG A 59 10.14 -4.91 10.56
CA ARG A 59 11.23 -5.49 11.38
C ARG A 59 11.15 -5.04 12.82
N THR A 60 10.78 -3.78 13.07
CA THR A 60 10.62 -3.24 14.42
C THR A 60 9.41 -3.88 15.11
N LYS A 61 8.27 -3.99 14.41
CA LYS A 61 7.04 -4.59 14.94
C LYS A 61 7.20 -6.07 15.31
N TYR A 62 7.92 -6.83 14.48
CA TYR A 62 8.10 -8.26 14.66
C TYR A 62 9.47 -8.65 15.20
N LYS A 63 10.26 -7.67 15.68
CA LYS A 63 11.51 -7.96 16.38
C LYS A 63 11.13 -8.80 17.61
N ARG A 64 11.60 -10.05 17.65
CA ARG A 64 11.48 -10.85 18.86
C ARG A 64 12.26 -10.13 19.96
N ILE A 65 11.56 -9.83 21.04
CA ILE A 65 12.22 -9.55 22.31
C ILE A 65 12.70 -10.93 22.77
N GLU A 66 14.01 -11.15 22.74
CA GLU A 66 14.63 -12.34 23.32
C GLU A 66 14.48 -12.33 24.85
#